data_AF-A0A8J3YS30-F1
#
_entry.id   AF-A0A8J3YS30-F1
#
_cell.length_a   1.000
_cell.length_b   1.000
_cell.length_c   1.000
_cell.angle_alpha   90.00
_cell.angle_beta   90.00
_cell.angle_gamma   90.00
#
_symmetry.space_group_name_H-M   'P 1'
#
loop_
_entity.id
_entity.type
_entity.pdbx_description
1 polymer ?
#
loop_
_entity_poly.entity_id
_entity_poly.type
_entity_poly.pdbx_seq_one_letter_code
_entity_poly.pdbx_strand_id
1 'polypeptide(L)'
;MTGVTNIGEQLGRLRTQRGLTQEQLHERSGVSVDVIKKLEQGTRSTCRIGTLVSLAEALDANVSVLITPRTRLAPLDEHDPALDAIRQAVTCGSIPGLDEPDEPEPAVPTLAEGAATAWRVWQRGDYSTVAALLPTFVAEARHACRDLAGDDRVEAFGHLASAYETAAGVAIMLGMDDLAWLAAERAVAAGEQSGTSVVAASSRHWAAWILRRQGRYGECVSLATRAAEEHEPSLMRASDAELAVWGGLLVTASGAAARADRPEQADELLSYARGAAARLGREHTDRWSVFGPRLLAHTAVMNAVEGGDYERALHLAETVDQTRGTMPPTWEARYLLGLAQAQVERHKDQSAVRR
;
A
#
# COMPACT_ATOMS: atom_id res chain seq x y z
N MET A 1 -15.19 -13.55 -27.87
CA MET A 1 -15.83 -12.88 -26.70
C MET A 1 -14.94 -13.14 -25.50
N THR A 2 -13.98 -12.25 -25.28
CA THR A 2 -12.98 -12.31 -24.20
C THR A 2 -13.68 -11.99 -22.88
N GLY A 3 -14.01 -13.03 -22.12
CA GLY A 3 -14.74 -12.91 -20.85
C GLY A 3 -13.91 -12.22 -19.79
N VAL A 4 -14.03 -10.90 -19.69
CA VAL A 4 -13.69 -10.16 -18.47
C VAL A 4 -14.69 -10.63 -17.42
N THR A 5 -14.25 -11.47 -16.50
CA THR A 5 -15.06 -11.90 -15.36
C THR A 5 -15.45 -10.66 -14.56
N ASN A 6 -16.74 -10.31 -14.57
CA ASN A 6 -17.28 -9.16 -13.85
C ASN A 6 -17.53 -9.56 -12.38
N ILE A 7 -17.32 -8.63 -11.44
CA ILE A 7 -17.58 -8.78 -9.99
C ILE A 7 -18.91 -9.50 -9.72
N GLY A 8 -19.95 -9.17 -10.49
CA GLY A 8 -21.27 -9.79 -10.41
C GLY A 8 -21.30 -11.30 -10.63
N GLU A 9 -20.51 -11.80 -11.59
CA GLU A 9 -20.44 -13.22 -11.92
C GLU A 9 -19.77 -14.00 -10.78
N GLN A 10 -18.68 -13.46 -10.21
CA GLN A 10 -18.02 -14.08 -9.04
C GLN A 10 -18.91 -14.04 -7.80
N LEU A 11 -19.64 -12.94 -7.59
CA LEU A 11 -20.59 -12.80 -6.49
C LEU A 11 -21.67 -13.89 -6.55
N GLY A 12 -22.36 -14.02 -7.69
CA GLY A 12 -23.42 -15.02 -7.87
C GLY A 12 -22.91 -16.46 -7.77
N ARG A 13 -21.71 -16.72 -8.28
CA ARG A 13 -21.05 -18.02 -8.17
C ARG A 13 -20.76 -18.37 -6.71
N LEU A 14 -20.10 -17.48 -5.96
CA LEU A 14 -19.76 -17.71 -4.55
C LEU A 14 -21.01 -17.85 -3.70
N ARG A 15 -22.01 -16.98 -3.90
CA ARG A 15 -23.30 -17.07 -3.21
C ARG A 15 -23.94 -18.44 -3.40
N THR A 16 -23.99 -18.94 -4.64
CA THR A 16 -24.56 -20.26 -4.96
C THR A 16 -23.72 -21.40 -4.38
N GLN A 17 -22.39 -21.29 -4.40
CA GLN A 17 -21.50 -22.28 -3.77
C GLN A 17 -21.67 -22.37 -2.25
N ARG A 18 -22.02 -21.26 -1.59
CA ARG A 18 -22.34 -21.21 -0.16
C ARG A 18 -23.80 -21.56 0.14
N GLY A 19 -24.59 -21.92 -0.86
CA GLY A 19 -26.00 -22.32 -0.69
C GLY A 19 -26.92 -21.17 -0.25
N LEU A 20 -26.55 -19.92 -0.53
CA LEU A 20 -27.31 -18.75 -0.10
C LEU A 20 -28.25 -18.24 -1.20
N THR A 21 -29.44 -17.80 -0.82
CA THR A 21 -30.32 -16.95 -1.65
C THR A 21 -29.85 -15.50 -1.64
N GLN A 22 -30.38 -14.65 -2.55
CA GLN A 22 -30.03 -13.22 -2.57
C GLN A 22 -30.52 -12.53 -1.28
N GLU A 23 -31.66 -12.95 -0.76
CA GLU A 23 -32.27 -12.50 0.50
C GLU A 23 -31.41 -12.89 1.71
N GLN A 24 -30.91 -14.13 1.75
CA GLN A 24 -29.99 -14.57 2.81
C GLN A 24 -28.63 -13.86 2.74
N LEU A 25 -28.14 -13.54 1.55
CA LEU A 25 -26.91 -12.74 1.40
C LEU A 25 -27.15 -11.30 1.87
N HIS A 26 -28.31 -10.72 1.58
CA HIS A 26 -28.72 -9.43 2.12
C HIS A 26 -28.74 -9.44 3.65
N GLU A 27 -29.41 -10.40 4.28
CA GLU A 27 -29.50 -10.50 5.74
C GLU A 27 -28.12 -10.58 6.40
N ARG A 28 -27.17 -11.27 5.77
CA ARG A 28 -25.81 -11.42 6.29
C ARG A 28 -24.89 -10.24 6.03
N SER A 29 -25.06 -9.55 4.89
CA SER A 29 -24.16 -8.46 4.48
C SER A 29 -24.69 -7.06 4.83
N GLY A 30 -25.99 -6.92 5.11
CA GLY A 30 -26.66 -5.63 5.21
C GLY A 30 -26.83 -4.90 3.86
N VAL A 31 -26.35 -5.48 2.74
CA VAL A 31 -26.45 -4.91 1.40
C VAL A 31 -27.81 -5.23 0.81
N SER A 32 -28.50 -4.25 0.23
CA SER A 32 -29.88 -4.46 -0.28
C SER A 32 -29.95 -5.56 -1.35
N VAL A 33 -31.04 -6.32 -1.34
CA VAL A 33 -31.30 -7.39 -2.34
C VAL A 33 -31.26 -6.83 -3.76
N ASP A 34 -31.72 -5.60 -3.99
CA ASP A 34 -31.68 -4.94 -5.29
C ASP A 34 -30.25 -4.66 -5.77
N VAL A 35 -29.36 -4.22 -4.88
CA VAL A 35 -27.93 -4.02 -5.22
C VAL A 35 -27.28 -5.36 -5.55
N ILE A 36 -27.51 -6.40 -4.74
CA ILE A 36 -27.00 -7.75 -5.00
C ILE A 36 -27.47 -8.24 -6.37
N LYS A 37 -28.77 -8.08 -6.66
CA LYS A 37 -29.37 -8.50 -7.93
C LYS A 37 -28.79 -7.76 -9.12
N LYS A 38 -28.66 -6.43 -9.04
CA LYS A 38 -28.08 -5.60 -10.12
C LYS A 38 -26.61 -5.92 -10.37
N LEU A 39 -25.85 -6.20 -9.31
CA LEU A 39 -24.48 -6.67 -9.42
C LEU A 39 -24.42 -8.02 -10.13
N GLU A 40 -25.14 -9.04 -9.65
CA GLU A 40 -25.13 -10.39 -10.24
C GLU A 40 -25.60 -10.43 -11.70
N GLN A 41 -26.53 -9.54 -12.07
CA GLN A 41 -27.02 -9.42 -13.45
C GLN A 41 -26.07 -8.64 -14.38
N GLY A 42 -25.03 -8.01 -13.84
CA GLY A 42 -24.09 -7.18 -14.60
C GLY A 42 -24.70 -5.85 -15.08
N THR A 43 -25.94 -5.52 -14.68
CA THR A 43 -26.54 -4.19 -14.93
C THR A 43 -25.87 -3.10 -14.10
N ARG A 44 -25.19 -3.48 -13.02
CA ARG A 44 -24.25 -2.65 -12.27
C ARG A 44 -22.89 -3.37 -12.25
N SER A 45 -21.84 -2.73 -12.79
CA SER A 45 -20.49 -3.31 -12.88
C SER A 45 -19.54 -2.88 -11.76
N THR A 46 -19.90 -1.86 -10.99
CA THR A 46 -19.11 -1.34 -9.86
C THR A 46 -19.98 -1.22 -8.62
N CYS A 47 -19.42 -1.38 -7.43
CA CYS A 47 -20.10 -1.06 -6.17
C CYS A 47 -19.10 -0.56 -5.16
N ARG A 48 -19.61 -0.01 -4.06
CA ARG A 48 -18.75 0.66 -3.09
C ARG A 48 -17.74 -0.28 -2.47
N ILE A 49 -16.58 0.24 -2.06
CA ILE A 49 -15.56 -0.60 -1.44
C ILE A 49 -16.06 -1.23 -0.13
N GLY A 50 -16.78 -0.49 0.71
CA GLY A 50 -17.42 -1.07 1.90
C GLY A 50 -18.49 -2.10 1.54
N THR A 51 -19.25 -1.90 0.45
CA THR A 51 -20.19 -2.91 -0.06
C THR A 51 -19.47 -4.19 -0.49
N LEU A 52 -18.34 -4.09 -1.19
CA LEU A 52 -17.49 -5.23 -1.54
C LEU A 52 -16.97 -5.96 -0.30
N VAL A 53 -16.51 -5.21 0.71
CA VAL A 53 -16.04 -5.76 1.99
C VAL A 53 -17.17 -6.51 2.70
N SER A 54 -18.35 -5.89 2.89
CA SER A 54 -19.49 -6.52 3.55
C SER A 54 -19.97 -7.78 2.81
N LEU A 55 -19.98 -7.77 1.47
CA LEU A 55 -20.33 -8.95 0.68
C LEU A 55 -19.29 -10.07 0.83
N ALA A 56 -18.00 -9.74 0.82
CA ALA A 56 -16.91 -10.72 1.00
C ALA A 56 -16.97 -11.36 2.40
N GLU A 57 -17.18 -10.55 3.44
CA GLU A 57 -17.33 -11.02 4.82
C GLU A 57 -18.57 -11.90 5.00
N ALA A 58 -19.71 -11.49 4.45
CA ALA A 58 -20.93 -12.30 4.45
C ALA A 58 -20.76 -13.62 3.68
N LEU A 59 -19.86 -13.65 2.70
CA LEU A 59 -19.50 -14.85 1.96
C LEU A 59 -18.31 -15.59 2.56
N ASP A 60 -17.82 -15.20 3.75
CA ASP A 60 -16.61 -15.74 4.40
C ASP A 60 -15.49 -16.01 3.37
N ALA A 61 -15.20 -14.97 2.60
CA ALA A 61 -14.26 -14.97 1.49
C ALA A 61 -13.35 -13.75 1.58
N ASN A 62 -12.15 -13.86 1.01
CA ASN A 62 -11.32 -12.69 0.80
C ASN A 62 -11.94 -11.82 -0.31
N VAL A 63 -11.89 -10.49 -0.14
CA VAL A 63 -12.31 -9.52 -1.16
C VAL A 63 -11.68 -9.83 -2.52
N SER A 64 -10.43 -10.31 -2.57
CA SER A 64 -9.76 -10.74 -3.81
C SER A 64 -10.58 -11.72 -4.66
N VAL A 65 -11.30 -12.65 -4.03
CA VAL A 65 -12.06 -13.68 -4.75
C VAL A 65 -13.23 -13.09 -5.55
N LEU A 66 -13.76 -11.92 -5.13
CA LEU A 66 -14.84 -11.23 -5.84
C LEU A 66 -14.34 -10.43 -7.04
N ILE A 67 -13.07 -10.00 -7.03
CA ILE A 67 -12.59 -8.94 -7.94
C ILE A 67 -11.48 -9.43 -8.86
N THR A 68 -10.72 -10.46 -8.49
CA THR A 68 -9.70 -11.06 -9.35
C THR A 68 -10.36 -11.90 -10.45
N PRO A 69 -10.19 -11.54 -11.74
CA PRO A 69 -10.64 -12.40 -12.83
C PRO A 69 -9.86 -13.72 -12.79
N ARG A 70 -10.54 -14.86 -12.97
CA ARG A 70 -9.89 -16.20 -12.91
C ARG A 70 -8.83 -16.43 -13.99
N THR A 71 -8.73 -15.54 -14.97
CA THR A 71 -7.79 -15.63 -16.09
C THR A 71 -6.93 -14.38 -16.13
N ARG A 72 -5.74 -14.43 -15.50
CA ARG A 72 -4.55 -13.71 -15.97
C ARG A 72 -3.27 -14.29 -15.38
N LEU A 73 -2.72 -15.26 -16.11
CA LEU A 73 -1.29 -15.49 -16.26
C LEU A 73 -0.85 -15.01 -17.66
N ALA A 74 -1.52 -14.01 -18.21
CA ALA A 74 -1.12 -13.40 -19.47
C ALA A 74 -0.21 -12.20 -19.17
N PRO A 75 0.85 -11.96 -19.98
CA PRO A 75 1.62 -10.72 -19.91
C PRO A 75 0.67 -9.51 -19.93
N LEU A 76 1.02 -8.45 -19.21
CA LEU A 76 0.31 -7.18 -19.30
C LEU A 76 0.49 -6.65 -20.73
N ASP A 77 -0.54 -6.78 -21.56
CA ASP A 77 -0.60 -6.08 -22.84
C ASP A 77 -0.68 -4.57 -22.55
N GLU A 78 -0.15 -3.75 -23.47
CA GLU A 78 -0.11 -2.28 -23.40
C GLU A 78 -1.50 -1.63 -23.21
N HIS A 79 -2.58 -2.40 -23.43
CA HIS A 79 -3.99 -2.02 -23.32
C HIS A 79 -4.77 -2.89 -22.31
N ASP A 80 -4.14 -3.30 -21.21
CA ASP A 80 -4.87 -3.97 -20.13
C ASP A 80 -5.93 -3.01 -19.53
N PRO A 81 -7.24 -3.34 -19.62
CA PRO A 81 -8.32 -2.51 -19.06
C PRO A 81 -8.15 -2.15 -17.58
N ALA A 82 -7.47 -2.98 -16.80
CA ALA A 82 -7.17 -2.69 -15.40
C ALA A 82 -6.14 -1.55 -15.27
N LEU A 83 -5.11 -1.52 -16.13
CA LEU A 83 -4.13 -0.43 -16.16
C LEU A 83 -4.78 0.88 -16.63
N ASP A 84 -5.66 0.82 -17.62
CA ASP A 84 -6.43 1.97 -18.08
C ASP A 84 -7.36 2.52 -16.99
N ALA A 85 -8.02 1.64 -16.23
CA ALA A 85 -8.86 2.04 -15.10
C ALA A 85 -8.04 2.74 -14.00
N ILE A 86 -6.84 2.24 -13.67
CA ILE A 86 -5.94 2.90 -12.71
C ILE A 86 -5.50 4.26 -13.25
N ARG A 87 -5.09 4.32 -14.53
CA ARG A 87 -4.68 5.57 -15.17
C ARG A 87 -5.80 6.59 -15.12
N GLN A 88 -7.01 6.21 -15.53
CA GLN A 88 -8.18 7.08 -15.47
C GLN A 88 -8.49 7.50 -14.03
N ALA A 89 -8.46 6.58 -13.07
CA ALA A 89 -8.69 6.90 -11.67
C ALA A 89 -7.70 7.95 -11.17
N VAL A 90 -6.42 7.83 -11.48
CA VAL A 90 -5.42 8.82 -11.08
C VAL A 90 -5.60 10.14 -11.82
N THR A 91 -5.84 10.14 -13.13
CA THR A 91 -5.83 11.36 -13.97
C THR A 91 -7.15 12.14 -14.01
N CYS A 92 -8.29 11.50 -13.69
CA CYS A 92 -9.61 12.12 -13.71
C CYS A 92 -9.80 13.19 -12.61
N GLY A 93 -10.85 14.00 -12.73
CA GLY A 93 -11.27 14.98 -11.73
C GLY A 93 -10.42 16.26 -11.63
N SER A 94 -9.38 16.41 -12.47
CA SER A 94 -8.50 17.59 -12.46
C SER A 94 -8.83 18.61 -13.57
N ILE A 95 -9.67 18.25 -14.54
CA ILE A 95 -9.99 19.05 -15.73
C ILE A 95 -11.51 19.15 -15.88
N PRO A 96 -12.09 20.37 -15.97
CA PRO A 96 -13.53 20.56 -16.21
C PRO A 96 -14.01 19.83 -17.48
N GLY A 97 -15.12 19.09 -17.39
CA GLY A 97 -15.70 18.33 -18.50
C GLY A 97 -15.15 16.91 -18.67
N LEU A 98 -14.16 16.52 -17.86
CA LEU A 98 -13.76 15.12 -17.65
C LEU A 98 -14.23 14.67 -16.26
N ASP A 99 -15.55 14.78 -16.07
CA ASP A 99 -16.20 14.50 -14.80
C ASP A 99 -16.15 13.01 -14.47
N GLU A 100 -16.10 12.71 -13.18
CA GLU A 100 -16.19 11.34 -12.68
C GLU A 100 -17.61 10.79 -12.92
N PRO A 101 -17.76 9.47 -13.14
CA PRO A 101 -19.08 8.86 -13.16
C PRO A 101 -19.81 9.15 -11.84
N ASP A 102 -21.11 9.46 -11.90
CA ASP A 102 -21.93 9.64 -10.70
C ASP A 102 -21.93 8.35 -9.88
N GLU A 103 -21.20 8.36 -8.77
CA GLU A 103 -21.28 7.35 -7.71
C GLU A 103 -22.06 7.91 -6.52
N PRO A 104 -22.85 7.08 -5.81
CA PRO A 104 -23.73 7.57 -4.75
C PRO A 104 -22.92 8.06 -3.52
N GLU A 105 -23.42 9.08 -2.82
CA GLU A 105 -22.80 9.77 -1.67
C GLU A 105 -22.05 8.83 -0.69
N PRO A 106 -20.71 8.94 -0.58
CA PRO A 106 -19.88 8.12 0.28
C PRO A 106 -20.03 8.53 1.74
N ALA A 107 -19.98 7.55 2.63
CA ALA A 107 -19.83 7.78 4.06
C ALA A 107 -18.37 7.53 4.48
N VAL A 108 -17.84 8.37 5.38
CA VAL A 108 -16.46 8.25 5.90
C VAL A 108 -16.12 6.83 6.41
N PRO A 109 -17.00 6.12 7.14
CA PRO A 109 -16.72 4.74 7.58
C PRO A 109 -16.40 3.78 6.43
N THR A 110 -17.04 3.94 5.27
CA THR A 110 -16.80 3.12 4.06
C THR A 110 -15.39 3.36 3.51
N LEU A 111 -14.92 4.61 3.52
CA LEU A 111 -13.57 4.96 3.07
C LEU A 111 -12.49 4.42 4.00
N ALA A 112 -12.73 4.46 5.31
CA ALA A 112 -11.82 3.90 6.30
C ALA A 112 -11.64 2.38 6.10
N GLU A 113 -12.74 1.66 5.87
CA GLU A 113 -12.71 0.22 5.54
C GLU A 113 -12.00 -0.06 4.22
N GLY A 114 -12.23 0.80 3.21
CA GLY A 114 -11.55 0.74 1.92
C GLY A 114 -10.04 0.88 2.04
N ALA A 115 -9.57 1.91 2.75
CA ALA A 115 -8.16 2.15 3.03
C ALA A 115 -7.53 0.96 3.78
N ALA A 116 -8.20 0.47 4.83
CA ALA A 116 -7.72 -0.67 5.61
C ALA A 116 -7.65 -1.97 4.77
N THR A 117 -8.60 -2.17 3.86
CA THR A 117 -8.61 -3.33 2.95
C THR A 117 -7.52 -3.24 1.91
N ALA A 118 -7.39 -2.09 1.23
CA ALA A 118 -6.31 -1.84 0.27
C ALA A 118 -4.93 -2.11 0.89
N TRP A 119 -4.70 -1.59 2.10
CA TRP A 119 -3.47 -1.80 2.84
C TRP A 119 -3.21 -3.27 3.21
N ARG A 120 -4.23 -3.99 3.71
CA ARG A 120 -4.10 -5.42 4.05
C ARG A 120 -3.78 -6.29 2.83
N VAL A 121 -4.36 -5.97 1.67
CA VAL A 121 -4.11 -6.70 0.42
C VAL A 121 -2.72 -6.36 -0.11
N TRP A 122 -2.34 -5.07 -0.13
CA TRP A 122 -1.02 -4.59 -0.53
C TRP A 122 0.12 -5.30 0.22
N GLN A 123 0.01 -5.37 1.55
CA GLN A 123 1.01 -5.99 2.41
C GLN A 123 1.24 -7.48 2.17
N ARG A 124 0.26 -8.17 1.58
CA ARG A 124 0.36 -9.59 1.20
C ARG A 124 0.93 -9.79 -0.21
N GLY A 125 1.14 -8.71 -0.96
CA GLY A 125 1.65 -8.75 -2.34
C GLY A 125 0.59 -9.08 -3.39
N ASP A 126 -0.69 -9.04 -3.05
CA ASP A 126 -1.77 -9.26 -4.02
C ASP A 126 -2.11 -7.98 -4.79
N TYR A 127 -1.16 -7.53 -5.61
CA TYR A 127 -1.28 -6.29 -6.38
C TYR A 127 -2.43 -6.33 -7.39
N SER A 128 -2.83 -7.52 -7.84
CA SER A 128 -3.96 -7.68 -8.76
C SER A 128 -5.29 -7.26 -8.13
N THR A 129 -5.51 -7.64 -6.87
CA THR A 129 -6.70 -7.23 -6.11
C THR A 129 -6.65 -5.75 -5.77
N VAL A 130 -5.49 -5.22 -5.39
CA VAL A 130 -5.33 -3.78 -5.15
C VAL A 130 -5.64 -2.99 -6.41
N ALA A 131 -5.07 -3.38 -7.56
CA ALA A 131 -5.30 -2.78 -8.87
C ALA A 131 -6.79 -2.71 -9.23
N ALA A 132 -7.55 -3.76 -8.91
CA ALA A 132 -8.97 -3.81 -9.22
C ALA A 132 -9.86 -3.00 -8.26
N LEU A 133 -9.46 -2.84 -6.99
CA LEU A 133 -10.15 -2.01 -6.00
C LEU A 133 -9.90 -0.51 -6.16
N LEU A 134 -8.72 -0.17 -6.67
CA LEU A 134 -8.20 1.18 -6.64
C LEU A 134 -9.08 2.22 -7.36
N PRO A 135 -9.66 1.96 -8.55
CA PRO A 135 -10.45 2.96 -9.26
C PRO A 135 -11.66 3.44 -8.44
N THR A 136 -12.40 2.51 -7.85
CA THR A 136 -13.54 2.82 -6.98
C THR A 136 -13.07 3.55 -5.72
N PHE A 137 -11.99 3.10 -5.09
CA PHE A 137 -11.50 3.74 -3.87
C PHE A 137 -11.09 5.20 -4.10
N VAL A 138 -10.40 5.50 -5.21
CA VAL A 138 -10.02 6.88 -5.58
C VAL A 138 -11.25 7.74 -5.86
N ALA A 139 -12.24 7.21 -6.62
CA ALA A 139 -13.46 7.93 -6.95
C ALA A 139 -14.28 8.27 -5.69
N GLU A 140 -14.50 7.28 -4.80
CA GLU A 140 -15.23 7.50 -3.55
C GLU A 140 -14.53 8.53 -2.66
N ALA A 141 -13.20 8.44 -2.51
CA ALA A 141 -12.45 9.37 -1.66
C ALA A 141 -12.50 10.81 -2.21
N ARG A 142 -12.43 10.98 -3.53
CA ARG A 142 -12.56 12.31 -4.16
C ARG A 142 -13.95 12.89 -3.98
N HIS A 143 -14.99 12.08 -4.21
CA HIS A 143 -16.36 12.53 -4.04
C HIS A 143 -16.61 12.94 -2.58
N ALA A 144 -16.09 12.20 -1.60
CA ALA A 144 -16.14 12.59 -0.20
C ALA A 144 -15.42 13.93 0.08
N CYS A 145 -14.25 14.16 -0.51
CA CYS A 145 -13.55 15.45 -0.38
C CYS A 145 -14.30 16.63 -1.03
N ARG A 146 -15.17 16.37 -2.01
CA ARG A 146 -16.01 17.39 -2.67
C ARG A 146 -17.27 17.70 -1.87
N ASP A 147 -17.93 16.66 -1.35
CA ASP A 147 -19.30 16.75 -0.88
C ASP A 147 -19.41 16.88 0.64
N LEU A 148 -18.41 16.40 1.39
CA LEU A 148 -18.35 16.57 2.84
C LEU A 148 -17.80 17.95 3.23
N ALA A 149 -18.07 18.36 4.47
CA ALA A 149 -17.61 19.63 5.04
C ALA A 149 -17.02 19.44 6.44
N GLY A 150 -16.27 20.43 6.93
CA GLY A 150 -15.68 20.40 8.28
C GLY A 150 -14.70 19.25 8.48
N ASP A 151 -14.74 18.65 9.67
CA ASP A 151 -13.82 17.57 10.07
C ASP A 151 -13.94 16.33 9.19
N ASP A 152 -15.16 16.00 8.73
CA ASP A 152 -15.39 14.86 7.83
C ASP A 152 -14.67 15.05 6.48
N ARG A 153 -14.59 16.29 5.99
CA ARG A 153 -13.84 16.60 4.76
C ARG A 153 -12.33 16.44 4.97
N VAL A 154 -11.85 16.86 6.14
CA VAL A 154 -10.44 16.73 6.54
C VAL A 154 -10.05 15.24 6.65
N GLU A 155 -10.91 14.41 7.24
CA GLU A 155 -10.72 12.96 7.30
C GLU A 155 -10.76 12.31 5.90
N ALA A 156 -11.68 12.75 5.04
CA ALA A 156 -11.75 12.29 3.66
C ALA A 156 -10.46 12.55 2.88
N PHE A 157 -9.78 13.70 3.10
CA PHE A 157 -8.47 13.96 2.50
C PHE A 157 -7.40 12.97 2.96
N GLY A 158 -7.46 12.50 4.20
CA GLY A 158 -6.59 11.42 4.69
C GLY A 158 -6.82 10.10 3.96
N HIS A 159 -8.08 9.77 3.64
CA HIS A 159 -8.40 8.59 2.82
C HIS A 159 -8.01 8.76 1.36
N LEU A 160 -8.17 9.96 0.80
CA LEU A 160 -7.75 10.28 -0.56
C LEU A 160 -6.23 10.18 -0.71
N ALA A 161 -5.46 10.65 0.28
CA ALA A 161 -4.02 10.46 0.33
C ALA A 161 -3.66 8.96 0.29
N SER A 162 -4.28 8.14 1.15
CA SER A 162 -4.06 6.69 1.17
C SER A 162 -4.45 5.98 -0.15
N ALA A 163 -5.50 6.44 -0.82
CA ALA A 163 -5.88 5.95 -2.14
C ALA A 163 -4.79 6.23 -3.18
N TYR A 164 -4.26 7.45 -3.22
CA TYR A 164 -3.19 7.81 -4.13
C TYR A 164 -1.84 7.18 -3.79
N GLU A 165 -1.51 6.99 -2.51
CA GLU A 165 -0.32 6.25 -2.07
C GLU A 165 -0.36 4.81 -2.60
N THR A 166 -1.51 4.16 -2.43
CA THR A 166 -1.75 2.81 -2.96
C THR A 166 -1.66 2.79 -4.48
N ALA A 167 -2.19 3.82 -5.15
CA ALA A 167 -2.09 3.97 -6.60
C ALA A 167 -0.64 4.09 -7.07
N ALA A 168 0.16 4.93 -6.39
CA ALA A 168 1.58 5.09 -6.66
C ALA A 168 2.32 3.77 -6.49
N GLY A 169 2.00 3.04 -5.40
CA GLY A 169 2.49 1.70 -5.11
C GLY A 169 2.26 0.70 -6.23
N VAL A 170 1.01 0.57 -6.68
CA VAL A 170 0.67 -0.37 -7.74
C VAL A 170 1.29 0.07 -9.07
N ALA A 171 1.22 1.35 -9.42
CA ALA A 171 1.77 1.88 -10.65
C ALA A 171 3.29 1.59 -10.77
N ILE A 172 4.07 1.81 -9.72
CA ILE A 172 5.52 1.53 -9.75
C ILE A 172 5.83 0.03 -9.84
N MET A 173 4.99 -0.83 -9.26
CA MET A 173 5.14 -2.29 -9.36
C MET A 173 4.82 -2.80 -10.77
N LEU A 174 3.99 -2.08 -11.51
CA LEU A 174 3.58 -2.39 -12.88
C LEU A 174 4.43 -1.65 -13.93
N GLY A 175 5.46 -0.90 -13.52
CA GLY A 175 6.36 -0.18 -14.42
C GLY A 175 5.77 1.11 -15.03
N MET A 176 4.69 1.64 -14.45
CA MET A 176 4.05 2.89 -14.88
C MET A 176 4.67 4.09 -14.15
N ASP A 177 5.95 4.37 -14.39
CA ASP A 177 6.76 5.28 -13.58
C ASP A 177 6.19 6.71 -13.48
N ASP A 178 5.77 7.29 -14.61
CA ASP A 178 5.18 8.65 -14.64
C ASP A 178 3.86 8.70 -13.88
N LEU A 179 3.03 7.65 -14.01
CA LEU A 179 1.76 7.56 -13.29
C LEU A 179 2.00 7.38 -11.80
N ALA A 180 3.03 6.62 -11.41
CA ALA A 180 3.41 6.44 -10.02
C ALA A 180 3.84 7.75 -9.38
N TRP A 181 4.65 8.55 -10.09
CA TRP A 181 5.05 9.88 -9.62
C TRP A 181 3.86 10.83 -9.51
N LEU A 182 3.01 10.89 -10.55
CA LEU A 182 1.81 11.73 -10.53
C LEU A 182 0.84 11.35 -9.40
N ALA A 183 0.67 10.06 -9.13
CA ALA A 183 -0.11 9.59 -7.99
C ALA A 183 0.55 10.01 -6.66
N ALA A 184 1.87 9.91 -6.53
CA ALA A 184 2.59 10.36 -5.33
C ALA A 184 2.45 11.88 -5.10
N GLU A 185 2.52 12.71 -6.15
CA GLU A 185 2.27 14.15 -6.05
C GLU A 185 0.86 14.46 -5.55
N ARG A 186 -0.15 13.74 -6.10
CA ARG A 186 -1.54 13.87 -5.64
C ARG A 186 -1.74 13.37 -4.21
N ALA A 187 -1.02 12.32 -3.79
CA ALA A 187 -1.01 11.85 -2.42
C ALA A 187 -0.49 12.93 -1.47
N VAL A 188 0.65 13.55 -1.79
CA VAL A 188 1.23 14.64 -0.98
C VAL A 188 0.26 15.82 -0.87
N ALA A 189 -0.35 16.24 -1.98
CA ALA A 189 -1.32 17.33 -1.98
C ALA A 189 -2.58 17.01 -1.15
N ALA A 190 -3.07 15.77 -1.18
CA ALA A 190 -4.19 15.33 -0.33
C ALA A 190 -3.77 15.22 1.14
N GLY A 191 -2.56 14.70 1.41
CA GLY A 191 -2.01 14.57 2.75
C GLY A 191 -1.84 15.92 3.45
N GLU A 192 -1.42 16.96 2.74
CA GLU A 192 -1.34 18.33 3.26
C GLU A 192 -2.72 18.89 3.61
N GLN A 193 -3.74 18.60 2.80
CA GLN A 193 -5.14 19.02 3.06
C GLN A 193 -5.80 18.27 4.21
N SER A 194 -5.30 17.08 4.58
CA SER A 194 -5.81 16.32 5.72
C SER A 194 -5.48 16.94 7.08
N GLY A 195 -4.62 17.97 7.14
CA GLY A 195 -4.23 18.65 8.38
C GLY A 195 -3.55 17.76 9.43
N THR A 196 -3.26 16.49 9.12
CA THR A 196 -2.77 15.50 10.06
C THR A 196 -1.29 15.20 9.77
N SER A 197 -0.41 15.46 10.74
CA SER A 197 1.05 15.29 10.58
C SER A 197 1.45 13.91 10.08
N VAL A 198 0.82 12.85 10.63
CA VAL A 198 1.06 11.44 10.22
C VAL A 198 0.78 11.21 8.74
N VAL A 199 -0.33 11.76 8.23
CA VAL A 199 -0.75 11.58 6.83
C VAL A 199 0.22 12.32 5.90
N ALA A 200 0.52 13.58 6.20
CA ALA A 200 1.47 14.37 5.42
C ALA A 200 2.86 13.72 5.35
N ALA A 201 3.35 13.21 6.49
CA ALA A 201 4.61 12.48 6.56
C ALA A 201 4.57 11.14 5.79
N SER A 202 3.45 10.41 5.85
CA SER A 202 3.26 9.14 5.13
C SER A 202 3.25 9.35 3.61
N SER A 203 2.54 10.37 3.12
CA SER A 203 2.51 10.66 1.69
C SER A 203 3.88 11.06 1.14
N ARG A 204 4.68 11.80 1.93
CA ARG A 204 6.08 12.11 1.58
C ARG A 204 6.99 10.88 1.67
N HIS A 205 6.74 9.97 2.62
CA HIS A 205 7.41 8.68 2.68
C HIS A 205 7.18 7.88 1.39
N TRP A 206 5.93 7.78 0.94
CA TRP A 206 5.59 7.10 -0.30
C TRP A 206 6.26 7.76 -1.51
N ALA A 207 6.21 9.08 -1.63
CA ALA A 207 6.91 9.80 -2.70
C ALA A 207 8.43 9.52 -2.71
N ALA A 208 9.08 9.52 -1.53
CA ALA A 208 10.49 9.14 -1.42
C ALA A 208 10.74 7.68 -1.83
N TRP A 209 9.85 6.76 -1.43
CA TRP A 209 9.93 5.37 -1.83
C TRP A 209 9.79 5.20 -3.35
N ILE A 210 8.92 5.95 -4.02
CA ILE A 210 8.82 5.98 -5.49
C ILE A 210 10.12 6.47 -6.14
N LEU A 211 10.70 7.58 -5.66
CA LEU A 211 12.00 8.08 -6.14
C LEU A 211 13.10 7.02 -6.00
N ARG A 212 13.13 6.31 -4.86
CA ARG A 212 14.09 5.22 -4.65
C ARG A 212 13.89 4.09 -5.67
N ARG A 213 12.64 3.72 -5.98
CA ARG A 213 12.33 2.68 -6.97
C ARG A 213 12.69 3.08 -8.39
N GLN A 214 12.65 4.37 -8.71
CA GLN A 214 13.09 4.95 -9.99
C GLN A 214 14.61 5.17 -10.07
N GLY A 215 15.38 4.81 -9.03
CA GLY A 215 16.83 5.03 -9.00
C GLY A 215 17.26 6.48 -8.70
N ARG A 216 16.32 7.38 -8.38
CA ARG A 216 16.57 8.79 -8.05
C ARG A 216 16.99 8.93 -6.59
N TYR A 217 18.10 8.30 -6.22
CA TYR A 217 18.50 8.11 -4.82
C TYR A 217 18.81 9.41 -4.09
N GLY A 218 19.50 10.36 -4.75
CA GLY A 218 19.81 11.66 -4.13
C GLY A 218 18.55 12.44 -3.76
N GLU A 219 17.56 12.46 -4.65
CA GLU A 219 16.27 13.11 -4.42
C GLU A 219 15.45 12.39 -3.34
N CYS A 220 15.49 11.06 -3.32
CA CYS A 220 14.89 10.27 -2.25
C CYS A 220 15.49 10.64 -0.89
N VAL A 221 16.81 10.73 -0.76
CA VAL A 221 17.47 11.11 0.49
C VAL A 221 17.00 12.51 0.89
N SER A 222 17.10 13.51 0.01
CA SER A 222 16.72 14.89 0.31
C SER A 222 15.25 15.03 0.72
N LEU A 223 14.32 14.37 0.01
CA LEU A 223 12.90 14.42 0.33
C LEU A 223 12.61 13.76 1.68
N ALA A 224 13.13 12.55 1.90
CA ALA A 224 12.84 11.79 3.11
C ALA A 224 13.46 12.41 4.36
N THR A 225 14.69 12.94 4.29
CA THR A 225 15.32 13.61 5.44
C THR A 225 14.60 14.91 5.77
N ARG A 226 14.27 15.72 4.77
CA ARG A 226 13.51 16.96 4.99
C ARG A 226 12.14 16.68 5.61
N ALA A 227 11.43 15.67 5.12
CA ALA A 227 10.15 15.26 5.72
C ALA A 227 10.34 14.75 7.16
N ALA A 228 11.42 14.03 7.46
CA ALA A 228 11.71 13.57 8.82
C ALA A 228 12.05 14.73 9.77
N GLU A 229 12.73 15.78 9.29
CA GLU A 229 13.00 17.01 10.04
C GLU A 229 11.71 17.81 10.29
N GLU A 230 10.87 17.98 9.27
CA GLU A 230 9.60 18.72 9.38
C GLU A 230 8.58 18.03 10.29
N HIS A 231 8.58 16.69 10.33
CA HIS A 231 7.65 15.88 11.10
C HIS A 231 8.33 15.14 12.26
N GLU A 232 9.39 15.72 12.83
CA GLU A 232 10.12 15.10 13.94
C GLU A 232 9.18 14.90 15.16
N PRO A 233 8.96 13.66 15.61
CA PRO A 233 8.03 13.37 16.69
C PRO A 233 8.65 13.68 18.05
N SER A 234 7.83 14.17 19.00
CA SER A 234 8.26 14.26 20.40
C SER A 234 8.37 12.86 21.00
N LEU A 235 9.58 12.35 21.24
CA LEU A 235 9.81 10.98 21.77
C LEU A 235 9.03 10.65 23.08
N MET A 236 8.67 11.67 23.86
CA MET A 236 7.86 11.48 25.07
C MET A 236 6.36 11.33 24.79
N ARG A 237 5.82 12.01 23.78
CA ARG A 237 4.38 12.18 23.53
C ARG A 237 3.88 11.56 22.23
N ALA A 238 4.79 11.20 21.34
CA ALA A 238 4.46 10.68 20.03
C ALA A 238 3.67 9.37 20.13
N SER A 239 2.62 9.30 19.31
CA SER A 239 1.90 8.08 19.03
C SER A 239 2.77 7.09 18.26
N ASP A 240 2.37 5.82 18.27
CA ASP A 240 3.08 4.77 17.56
C ASP A 240 3.11 5.03 16.04
N ALA A 241 2.03 5.60 15.48
CA ALA A 241 1.95 5.96 14.07
C ALA A 241 2.94 7.07 13.68
N GLU A 242 3.09 8.10 14.51
CA GLU A 242 4.08 9.17 14.30
C GLU A 242 5.51 8.63 14.30
N LEU A 243 5.84 7.79 15.28
CA LEU A 243 7.16 7.13 15.35
C LEU A 243 7.40 6.21 14.16
N ALA A 244 6.37 5.47 13.72
CA ALA A 244 6.48 4.52 12.62
C ALA A 244 6.67 5.19 11.26
N VAL A 245 5.95 6.28 10.98
CA VAL A 245 6.11 7.03 9.74
C VAL A 245 7.45 7.77 9.71
N TRP A 246 7.82 8.42 10.81
CA TRP A 246 9.11 9.11 10.94
C TRP A 246 10.29 8.15 10.79
N GLY A 247 10.26 7.03 11.50
CA GLY A 247 11.26 5.97 11.36
C GLY A 247 11.30 5.37 9.96
N GLY A 248 10.13 5.21 9.33
CA GLY A 248 10.01 4.78 7.94
C GLY A 248 10.71 5.74 6.96
N LEU A 249 10.55 7.06 7.13
CA LEU A 249 11.23 8.06 6.30
C LEU A 249 12.75 7.88 6.38
N LEU A 250 13.30 7.74 7.58
CA LEU A 250 14.73 7.53 7.80
C LEU A 250 15.23 6.20 7.22
N VAL A 251 14.44 5.13 7.33
CA VAL A 251 14.74 3.83 6.69
C VAL A 251 14.78 3.94 5.16
N THR A 252 13.81 4.65 4.57
CA THR A 252 13.77 4.89 3.12
C THR A 252 14.96 5.72 2.66
N ALA A 253 15.32 6.78 3.40
CA ALA A 253 16.51 7.60 3.15
C ALA A 253 17.80 6.77 3.27
N SER A 254 17.93 5.96 4.32
CA SER A 254 19.09 5.09 4.57
C SER A 254 19.32 4.11 3.41
N GLY A 255 18.28 3.40 2.97
CA GLY A 255 18.37 2.47 1.84
C GLY A 255 18.55 3.15 0.47
N ALA A 256 18.30 4.46 0.36
CA ALA A 256 18.66 5.24 -0.82
C ALA A 256 20.12 5.70 -0.77
N ALA A 257 20.60 6.14 0.41
CA ALA A 257 21.99 6.50 0.63
C ALA A 257 22.94 5.32 0.39
N ALA A 258 22.58 4.11 0.82
CA ALA A 258 23.35 2.88 0.54
C ALA A 258 23.50 2.64 -0.98
N ARG A 259 22.41 2.72 -1.74
CA ARG A 259 22.44 2.61 -3.22
C ARG A 259 23.14 3.77 -3.93
N ALA A 260 23.28 4.91 -3.26
CA ALA A 260 24.02 6.06 -3.75
C ALA A 260 25.51 6.01 -3.39
N ASP A 261 26.02 4.85 -2.92
CA ASP A 261 27.41 4.64 -2.50
C ASP A 261 27.84 5.56 -1.33
N ARG A 262 26.91 5.77 -0.37
CA ARG A 262 27.14 6.58 0.85
C ARG A 262 26.83 5.76 2.12
N PRO A 263 27.62 4.73 2.43
CA PRO A 263 27.35 3.82 3.54
C PRO A 263 27.37 4.51 4.91
N GLU A 264 28.24 5.49 5.12
CA GLU A 264 28.31 6.26 6.38
C GLU A 264 27.01 7.03 6.63
N GLN A 265 26.50 7.72 5.61
CA GLN A 265 25.21 8.41 5.68
C GLN A 265 24.05 7.43 5.89
N ALA A 266 24.10 6.26 5.25
CA ALA A 266 23.10 5.23 5.43
C ALA A 266 23.07 4.72 6.89
N ASP A 267 24.22 4.47 7.50
CA ASP A 267 24.36 4.04 8.89
C ASP A 267 23.89 5.12 9.88
N GLU A 268 24.21 6.40 9.62
CA GLU A 268 23.75 7.54 10.42
C GLU A 268 22.21 7.64 10.45
N LEU A 269 21.56 7.59 9.27
CA LEU A 269 20.10 7.62 9.15
C LEU A 269 19.43 6.45 9.87
N LEU A 270 20.03 5.26 9.79
CA LEU A 270 19.55 4.07 10.48
C LEU A 270 19.70 4.20 12.01
N SER A 271 20.75 4.89 12.48
CA SER A 271 20.98 5.18 13.90
C SER A 271 19.88 6.09 14.46
N TYR A 272 19.46 7.13 13.74
CA TYR A 272 18.35 7.98 14.16
C TYR A 272 17.04 7.18 14.26
N ALA A 273 16.75 6.34 13.26
CA ALA A 273 15.55 5.51 13.26
C ALA A 273 15.53 4.51 14.43
N ARG A 274 16.71 4.07 14.91
CA ARG A 274 16.84 3.19 16.08
C ARG A 274 16.24 3.78 17.35
N GLY A 275 16.28 5.10 17.51
CA GLY A 275 15.63 5.78 18.64
C GLY A 275 14.11 5.58 18.66
N ALA A 276 13.46 5.75 17.51
CA ALA A 276 12.02 5.51 17.37
C ALA A 276 11.65 4.03 17.54
N ALA A 277 12.44 3.12 16.97
CA ALA A 277 12.20 1.68 17.13
C ALA A 277 12.37 1.22 18.58
N ALA A 278 13.36 1.74 19.31
CA ALA A 278 13.54 1.47 20.73
C ALA A 278 12.35 1.96 21.55
N ARG A 279 11.78 3.12 21.19
CA ARG A 279 10.59 3.68 21.85
C ARG A 279 9.32 2.87 21.59
N LEU A 280 9.17 2.30 20.40
CA LEU A 280 8.07 1.39 20.05
C LEU A 280 8.20 0.02 20.72
N GLY A 281 9.44 -0.48 20.84
CA GLY A 281 9.79 -1.76 21.49
C GLY A 281 9.34 -3.03 20.75
N ARG A 282 8.67 -2.89 19.59
CA ARG A 282 8.10 -3.99 18.79
C ARG A 282 7.89 -3.54 17.35
N GLU A 283 7.60 -4.50 16.48
CA GLU A 283 7.06 -4.19 15.15
C GLU A 283 5.68 -3.55 15.25
N HIS A 284 5.55 -2.38 14.62
CA HIS A 284 4.31 -1.68 14.42
C HIS A 284 3.91 -1.77 12.96
N THR A 285 2.64 -2.00 12.72
CA THR A 285 2.07 -2.08 11.37
C THR A 285 0.68 -1.46 11.42
N ASP A 286 0.54 -0.33 10.75
CA ASP A 286 -0.73 0.32 10.49
C ASP A 286 -0.79 0.73 9.02
N ARG A 287 -1.87 1.38 8.60
CA ARG A 287 -2.07 1.78 7.19
C ARG A 287 -1.02 2.75 6.64
N TRP A 288 -0.25 3.40 7.50
CA TRP A 288 0.70 4.45 7.14
C TRP A 288 2.12 3.95 7.03
N SER A 289 2.49 2.95 7.83
CA SER A 289 3.85 2.42 7.86
C SER A 289 3.94 1.01 8.43
N VAL A 290 4.95 0.28 7.97
CA VAL A 290 5.51 -0.90 8.63
C VAL A 290 6.83 -0.42 9.24
N PHE A 291 6.99 -0.50 10.55
CA PHE A 291 8.22 -0.03 11.20
C PHE A 291 8.46 -0.66 12.56
N GLY A 292 9.74 -0.91 12.87
CA GLY A 292 10.18 -1.42 14.15
C GLY A 292 11.60 -1.96 14.11
N PRO A 293 12.07 -2.58 15.22
CA PRO A 293 13.42 -3.15 15.33
C PRO A 293 13.79 -4.17 14.23
N ARG A 294 12.87 -5.03 13.81
CA ARG A 294 13.05 -6.03 12.75
C ARG A 294 13.19 -5.37 11.39
N LEU A 295 12.39 -4.35 11.06
CA LEU A 295 12.59 -3.60 9.83
C LEU A 295 13.98 -2.94 9.78
N LEU A 296 14.44 -2.35 10.90
CA LEU A 296 15.80 -1.79 10.95
C LEU A 296 16.88 -2.85 10.71
N ALA A 297 16.72 -4.03 11.32
CA ALA A 297 17.65 -5.13 11.11
C ALA A 297 17.64 -5.61 9.65
N HIS A 298 16.46 -5.72 9.03
CA HIS A 298 16.33 -6.03 7.59
C HIS A 298 17.03 -4.98 6.74
N THR A 299 16.81 -3.69 7.00
CA THR A 299 17.43 -2.61 6.23
C THR A 299 18.94 -2.58 6.41
N ALA A 300 19.46 -2.84 7.61
CA ALA A 300 20.91 -2.92 7.83
C ALA A 300 21.56 -4.01 6.97
N VAL A 301 20.93 -5.19 6.89
CA VAL A 301 21.37 -6.28 6.01
C VAL A 301 21.32 -5.85 4.56
N MET A 302 20.18 -5.28 4.12
CA MET A 302 20.02 -4.83 2.72
C MET A 302 21.02 -3.76 2.32
N ASN A 303 21.31 -2.78 3.19
CA ASN A 303 22.31 -1.75 2.94
C ASN A 303 23.71 -2.36 2.75
N ALA A 304 24.07 -3.36 3.56
CA ALA A 304 25.35 -4.06 3.42
C ALA A 304 25.41 -4.88 2.10
N VAL A 305 24.33 -5.54 1.71
CA VAL A 305 24.23 -6.24 0.41
C VAL A 305 24.37 -5.26 -0.75
N GLU A 306 23.72 -4.12 -0.68
CA GLU A 306 23.77 -3.08 -1.72
C GLU A 306 25.14 -2.43 -1.84
N GLY A 307 25.87 -2.31 -0.73
CA GLY A 307 27.27 -1.88 -0.70
C GLY A 307 28.28 -2.98 -1.06
N GLY A 308 27.84 -4.21 -1.35
CA GLY A 308 28.70 -5.35 -1.67
C GLY A 308 29.44 -5.97 -0.48
N ASP A 309 29.17 -5.52 0.74
CA ASP A 309 29.74 -6.09 1.97
C ASP A 309 28.89 -7.28 2.44
N TYR A 310 28.96 -8.38 1.69
CA TYR A 310 28.18 -9.58 1.95
C TYR A 310 28.59 -10.28 3.26
N GLU A 311 29.81 -10.07 3.74
CA GLU A 311 30.24 -10.62 5.04
C GLU A 311 29.54 -9.92 6.19
N ARG A 312 29.55 -8.58 6.19
CA ARG A 312 28.78 -7.78 7.14
C ARG A 312 27.28 -8.07 7.05
N ALA A 313 26.74 -8.24 5.85
CA ALA A 313 25.34 -8.60 5.65
C ALA A 313 24.96 -9.91 6.37
N LEU A 314 25.78 -10.95 6.24
CA LEU A 314 25.55 -12.24 6.91
C LEU A 314 25.70 -12.16 8.43
N HIS A 315 26.67 -11.40 8.93
CA HIS A 315 26.81 -11.16 10.37
C HIS A 315 25.61 -10.38 10.93
N LEU A 316 25.14 -9.35 10.21
CA LEU A 316 23.95 -8.59 10.58
C LEU A 316 22.68 -9.45 10.54
N ALA A 317 22.59 -10.43 9.65
CA ALA A 317 21.45 -11.34 9.57
C ALA A 317 21.24 -12.13 10.87
N GLU A 318 22.30 -12.47 11.61
CA GLU A 318 22.20 -13.13 12.93
C GLU A 318 21.46 -12.26 13.97
N THR A 319 21.45 -10.93 13.78
CA THR A 319 20.71 -10.00 14.65
C THR A 319 19.23 -9.95 14.31
N VAL A 320 18.84 -10.27 13.07
CA VAL A 320 17.43 -10.29 12.64
C VAL A 320 16.67 -11.38 13.39
N ASP A 321 17.26 -12.56 13.57
CA ASP A 321 16.67 -13.69 14.29
C ASP A 321 16.40 -13.40 15.77
N GLN A 322 17.12 -12.41 16.33
CA GLN A 322 16.97 -11.98 17.72
C GLN A 322 15.83 -10.96 17.90
N THR A 323 15.33 -10.38 16.81
CA THR A 323 14.21 -9.43 16.86
C THR A 323 12.88 -10.14 17.05
N ARG A 324 11.98 -9.53 17.83
CA ARG A 324 10.62 -10.03 18.05
C ARG A 324 9.62 -9.27 17.18
N GLY A 325 8.72 -10.00 16.53
CA GLY A 325 7.64 -9.44 15.73
C GLY A 325 7.50 -10.12 14.38
N THR A 326 6.34 -9.96 13.75
CA THR A 326 6.05 -10.50 12.42
C THR A 326 6.10 -9.37 11.40
N MET A 327 6.89 -9.55 10.33
CA MET A 327 6.85 -8.66 9.18
C MET A 327 5.74 -9.06 8.22
N PRO A 328 5.15 -8.11 7.49
CA PRO A 328 4.30 -8.45 6.36
C PRO A 328 5.08 -9.24 5.30
N PRO A 329 4.43 -10.21 4.61
CA PRO A 329 5.10 -11.10 3.67
C PRO A 329 5.94 -10.39 2.60
N THR A 330 5.46 -9.25 2.09
CA THR A 330 6.19 -8.47 1.06
C THR A 330 7.52 -7.90 1.58
N TRP A 331 7.60 -7.53 2.86
CA TRP A 331 8.83 -7.02 3.48
C TRP A 331 9.78 -8.16 3.83
N GLU A 332 9.24 -9.26 4.36
CA GLU A 332 10.02 -10.47 4.66
C GLU A 332 10.65 -11.04 3.38
N ALA A 333 9.88 -11.14 2.30
CA ALA A 333 10.38 -11.64 1.01
C ALA A 333 11.55 -10.80 0.46
N ARG A 334 11.47 -9.47 0.57
CA ARG A 334 12.58 -8.59 0.13
C ARG A 334 13.86 -8.85 0.91
N TYR A 335 13.74 -9.01 2.22
CA TYR A 335 14.88 -9.35 3.08
C TYR A 335 15.48 -10.72 2.72
N LEU A 336 14.64 -11.74 2.58
CA LEU A 336 15.09 -13.10 2.25
C LEU A 336 15.79 -13.17 0.90
N LEU A 337 15.34 -12.38 -0.09
CA LEU A 337 16.03 -12.27 -1.39
C LEU A 337 17.43 -11.67 -1.25
N GLY A 338 17.58 -10.59 -0.47
CA GLY A 338 18.89 -10.00 -0.21
C GLY A 338 19.81 -10.91 0.60
N LEU A 339 19.26 -11.63 1.59
CA LEU A 339 20.01 -12.63 2.35
C LEU A 339 20.50 -13.77 1.45
N ALA A 340 19.62 -14.29 0.59
CA ALA A 340 19.98 -15.34 -0.37
C ALA A 340 21.09 -14.86 -1.31
N GLN A 341 21.01 -13.62 -1.81
CA GLN A 341 22.09 -13.02 -2.61
C GLN A 341 23.41 -13.00 -1.84
N ALA A 342 23.42 -12.52 -0.59
CA ALA A 342 24.63 -12.49 0.24
C ALA A 342 25.23 -13.89 0.48
N GLN A 343 24.38 -14.91 0.66
CA GLN A 343 24.82 -16.29 0.84
C GLN A 343 25.44 -16.87 -0.44
N VAL A 344 24.85 -16.62 -1.60
CA VAL A 344 25.36 -17.06 -2.91
C VAL A 344 26.71 -16.41 -3.22
N GLU A 345 26.84 -15.10 -3.04
CA GLU A 345 28.09 -14.36 -3.28
C GLU A 345 29.23 -14.78 -2.35
N ARG A 346 28.90 -15.35 -1.17
CA ARG A 346 29.88 -15.93 -0.24
C ARG A 346 30.08 -17.44 -0.42
N HIS A 347 29.51 -18.03 -1.49
CA HIS A 347 29.56 -19.46 -1.77
C HIS A 347 29.09 -20.34 -0.59
N LYS A 348 28.11 -19.82 0.18
CA LYS A 348 27.43 -20.53 1.28
C LYS A 348 26.12 -21.18 0.78
N ASP A 349 26.17 -21.79 -0.39
CA ASP A 349 24.99 -22.30 -1.13
C ASP A 349 24.17 -23.33 -0.33
N GLN A 350 24.81 -24.08 0.58
CA GLN A 350 24.13 -25.10 1.39
C GLN A 350 23.17 -24.53 2.46
N SER A 351 23.36 -23.27 2.89
CA SER A 351 22.48 -22.59 3.85
C SER A 351 21.25 -21.93 3.21
N ALA A 352 21.31 -21.59 1.92
CA ALA A 352 20.23 -20.91 1.20
C ALA A 352 19.00 -21.79 0.91
N VAL A 353 19.13 -23.11 1.07
CA VAL A 353 18.09 -24.11 0.73
C VAL A 353 17.39 -24.68 1.97
N ARG A 354 17.78 -24.28 3.19
CA ARG A 354 17.18 -24.85 4.42
C ARG A 354 15.99 -24.02 4.93
N ARG A 355 14.81 -24.58 4.62
CA ARG A 355 13.44 -24.43 5.16
C ARG A 355 13.21 -23.53 6.37
#